data_AF-A0A327JLC7-F1
#
_entry.id   AF-A0A327JLC7-F1
#
_cell.length_a   1.000
_cell.length_b   1.000
_cell.length_c   1.000
_cell.angle_alpha   90.00
_cell.angle_beta   90.00
_cell.angle_gamma   90.00
#
_symmetry.space_group_name_H-M   'P 1'
#
loop_
_entity.id
_entity.type
_entity.pdbx_description
1 polymer ?
#
loop_
_entity_poly.entity_id
_entity_poly.type
_entity_poly.pdbx_seq_one_letter_code
_entity_poly.pdbx_strand_id
1 'polypeptide(L)'
;PKGVLHVHKAMIQHYQTAKWVLDLHDDDIYWCTADPGWVTGTVYGIFGPWLNGATNVVVGGRFSPEAWYETIEKMEVTVWYSAP
;
A
#
# COMPACT_ATOMS: atom_id res chain seq x y z
N PRO A 1 5.98 16.52 18.17
CA PRO A 1 5.85 15.16 17.61
C PRO A 1 6.51 14.12 18.54
N LYS A 2 5.86 12.97 18.77
CA LYS A 2 6.47 11.83 19.48
C LYS A 2 6.98 10.84 18.43
N GLY A 3 8.24 10.41 18.53
CA GLY A 3 8.80 9.38 17.65
C GLY A 3 8.33 8.00 18.06
N VAL A 4 7.26 7.50 17.44
CA VAL A 4 6.69 6.19 17.76
C VAL A 4 7.59 5.09 17.22
N LEU A 5 8.03 4.18 18.09
CA LEU A 5 8.90 3.07 17.75
C LEU A 5 8.08 1.84 17.33
N HIS A 6 8.40 1.26 16.17
CA HIS A 6 7.90 -0.04 15.74
C HIS A 6 9.01 -1.07 15.85
N VAL A 7 8.76 -2.17 16.57
CA VAL A 7 9.71 -3.30 16.68
C VAL A 7 9.56 -4.23 15.48
N HIS A 8 10.60 -5.01 15.16
CA HIS A 8 10.57 -5.95 14.02
C HIS A 8 9.37 -6.92 14.04
N LYS A 9 8.93 -7.37 15.22
CA LYS A 9 7.76 -8.27 15.33
C LYS A 9 6.42 -7.60 14.95
N ALA A 10 6.36 -6.29 14.78
CA ALA A 10 5.18 -5.60 14.24
C ALA A 10 4.84 -6.05 12.81
N MET A 11 5.83 -6.55 12.06
CA MET A 11 5.62 -7.10 10.71
C MET A 11 4.59 -8.24 10.67
N ILE A 12 4.46 -9.02 11.76
CA ILE A 12 3.43 -10.07 11.85
C ILE A 12 2.02 -9.46 11.72
N GLN A 13 1.78 -8.32 12.37
CA GLN A 13 0.49 -7.64 12.29
C GLN A 13 0.28 -7.01 10.91
N HIS A 14 1.33 -6.43 10.32
CA HIS A 14 1.25 -5.81 8.98
C HIS A 14 0.93 -6.86 7.91
N TYR A 15 1.59 -8.03 7.96
CA TYR A 15 1.27 -9.18 7.13
C TYR A 15 -0.21 -9.57 7.28
N GLN A 16 -0.64 -9.75 8.53
CA GLN A 16 -1.95 -10.32 8.82
C GLN A 16 -3.09 -9.40 8.41
N THR A 17 -2.98 -8.10 8.69
CA THR A 17 -4.02 -7.13 8.33
C THR A 17 -4.06 -6.87 6.83
N ALA A 18 -2.90 -6.82 6.14
CA ALA A 18 -2.89 -6.73 4.69
C ALA A 18 -3.53 -7.97 4.05
N LYS A 19 -3.24 -9.17 4.56
CA LYS A 19 -3.85 -10.41 4.05
C LYS A 19 -5.36 -10.45 4.23
N TRP A 20 -5.87 -10.03 5.38
CA TRP A 20 -7.30 -10.21 5.71
C TRP A 20 -8.19 -9.03 5.35
N VAL A 21 -7.67 -7.81 5.44
CA VAL A 21 -8.49 -6.59 5.26
C VAL A 21 -8.37 -6.05 3.84
N LEU A 22 -7.16 -6.06 3.29
CA LEU A 22 -6.95 -5.70 1.88
C LEU A 22 -7.20 -6.90 0.95
N ASP A 23 -7.35 -8.10 1.52
CA ASP A 23 -7.62 -9.36 0.83
C ASP A 23 -6.62 -9.63 -0.30
N LEU A 24 -5.32 -9.41 -0.01
CA LEU A 24 -4.26 -9.56 -1.01
C LEU A 24 -3.98 -11.04 -1.35
N HIS A 25 -3.99 -11.32 -2.65
CA HIS A 25 -3.64 -12.59 -3.28
C HIS A 25 -2.34 -12.47 -4.09
N ASP A 26 -1.76 -13.60 -4.50
CA ASP A 26 -0.45 -13.64 -5.18
C ASP A 26 -0.46 -12.97 -6.56
N ASP A 27 -1.63 -12.87 -7.20
CA ASP A 27 -1.84 -12.24 -8.51
C ASP A 27 -2.31 -10.78 -8.42
N ASP A 28 -2.44 -10.23 -7.21
CA ASP A 28 -2.86 -8.84 -7.03
C ASP A 28 -1.79 -7.83 -7.42
N ILE A 29 -2.24 -6.77 -8.08
CA ILE A 29 -1.50 -5.54 -8.33
C ILE A 29 -2.08 -4.46 -7.42
N TYR A 30 -1.37 -4.23 -6.32
CA TYR A 30 -1.81 -3.35 -5.24
C TYR A 30 -1.24 -1.94 -5.38
N TRP A 31 -2.09 -0.93 -5.15
CA TRP A 31 -1.66 0.46 -5.09
C TRP A 31 -2.17 1.19 -3.83
N CYS A 32 -1.23 1.65 -3.00
CA CYS A 32 -1.49 2.61 -1.91
C CYS A 32 -1.03 4.01 -2.30
N THR A 33 -1.89 5.02 -2.11
CA THR A 33 -1.56 6.41 -2.48
C THR A 33 -0.90 7.20 -1.35
N ALA A 34 -0.74 6.60 -0.18
CA ALA A 34 -0.15 7.25 0.98
C ALA A 34 1.38 7.38 0.86
N ASP A 35 1.90 8.56 1.18
CA ASP A 35 3.35 8.81 1.25
C ASP A 35 4.01 7.98 2.38
N PRO A 36 5.23 7.43 2.17
CA PRO A 36 5.94 6.63 3.17
C PRO A 36 6.18 7.33 4.51
N GLY A 37 6.17 8.67 4.56
CA GLY A 37 6.27 9.45 5.79
C GLY A 37 5.06 9.30 6.72
N TRP A 38 3.95 8.73 6.23
CA TRP A 38 2.78 8.38 7.04
C TRP A 38 2.77 6.89 7.39
N VAL A 39 2.14 6.55 8.51
CA VAL A 39 1.98 5.16 8.94
C VAL A 39 1.29 4.31 7.88
N THR A 40 0.32 4.85 7.15
CA THR A 40 -0.36 4.15 6.04
C THR A 40 0.62 3.81 4.92
N GLY A 41 1.48 4.74 4.50
CA GLY A 41 2.45 4.49 3.42
C GLY A 41 3.53 3.51 3.84
N THR A 42 4.02 3.58 5.07
CA THR A 42 4.99 2.59 5.58
C THR A 42 4.36 1.20 5.74
N VAL A 43 3.21 1.10 6.41
CA VAL A 43 2.58 -0.19 6.75
C VAL A 43 1.91 -0.81 5.54
N TYR A 44 1.03 -0.08 4.86
CA TYR A 44 0.21 -0.61 3.78
C TYR A 44 0.79 -0.28 2.40
N GLY A 45 1.55 0.79 2.24
CA GLY A 45 2.23 1.10 0.99
C GLY A 45 3.57 0.37 0.77
N ILE A 46 4.16 -0.26 1.79
CA ILE A 46 5.44 -0.96 1.67
C ILE A 46 5.36 -2.36 2.29
N PHE A 47 5.28 -2.48 3.62
CA PHE A 47 5.47 -3.77 4.29
C PHE A 47 4.34 -4.76 4.04
N GLY A 48 3.07 -4.33 4.11
CA GLY A 48 1.89 -5.15 3.91
C GLY A 48 1.91 -5.94 2.60
N PRO A 49 1.99 -5.29 1.42
CA PRO A 49 2.03 -5.98 0.13
C PRO A 49 3.30 -6.84 -0.02
N TRP A 50 4.47 -6.36 0.38
CA TRP A 50 5.72 -7.14 0.26
C TRP A 50 5.74 -8.40 1.13
N LEU A 51 5.19 -8.33 2.35
CA LEU A 51 5.07 -9.49 3.23
C LEU A 51 4.06 -10.51 2.68
N ASN A 52 3.10 -10.08 1.86
CA ASN A 52 2.12 -10.94 1.19
C ASN A 52 2.54 -11.33 -0.24
N GLY A 53 3.71 -10.90 -0.73
CA GLY A 53 4.18 -11.22 -2.08
C GLY A 53 3.43 -10.51 -3.21
N ALA A 54 2.56 -9.54 -2.90
CA ALA A 54 1.77 -8.82 -3.89
C ALA A 54 2.62 -7.80 -4.67
N THR A 55 2.27 -7.57 -5.94
CA THR A 55 2.89 -6.53 -6.75
C THR A 55 2.49 -5.15 -6.21
N ASN A 56 3.45 -4.23 -6.10
CA ASN A 56 3.23 -2.92 -5.48
C ASN A 56 3.51 -1.78 -6.47
N VAL A 57 2.49 -0.98 -6.75
CA VAL A 57 2.57 0.19 -7.64
C VAL A 57 2.95 1.43 -6.84
N VAL A 58 3.94 2.19 -7.32
CA VAL A 58 4.37 3.45 -6.69
C VAL A 58 4.26 4.58 -7.70
N VAL A 59 3.45 5.58 -7.36
CA VAL A 59 3.26 6.79 -8.17
C VAL A 59 3.70 8.01 -7.38
N GLY A 60 4.66 8.75 -7.92
CA GLY A 60 5.07 10.04 -7.38
C GLY A 60 4.26 11.20 -7.94
N GLY A 61 4.35 12.35 -7.27
CA GLY A 61 3.72 13.58 -7.72
C GLY A 61 2.47 13.95 -6.92
N ARG A 62 1.80 15.02 -7.36
CA ARG A 62 0.56 15.50 -6.75
C ARG A 62 -0.62 14.69 -7.29
N PHE A 63 -1.69 14.64 -6.50
CA PHE A 63 -2.98 14.10 -6.94
C PHE A 63 -3.45 14.78 -8.22
N SER A 64 -3.75 13.98 -9.24
CA SER A 64 -4.52 14.33 -10.43
C SER A 64 -5.44 13.14 -10.70
N PRO A 65 -6.77 13.35 -10.81
CA PRO A 65 -7.71 12.28 -11.14
C PRO A 65 -7.31 11.59 -12.44
N GLU A 66 -6.95 12.35 -13.47
CA GLU A 66 -6.59 11.83 -14.79
C GLU A 66 -5.38 10.90 -14.69
N ALA A 67 -4.31 11.35 -14.03
CA ALA A 67 -3.11 10.55 -13.86
C ALA A 67 -3.36 9.29 -13.01
N TRP A 68 -4.25 9.38 -12.01
CA TRP A 68 -4.57 8.25 -11.13
C TRP A 68 -5.41 7.19 -11.86
N TYR A 69 -6.44 7.60 -12.59
CA TYR A 69 -7.21 6.66 -13.40
C TYR A 69 -6.39 6.04 -14.53
N GLU A 70 -5.52 6.83 -15.18
CA GLU A 70 -4.58 6.33 -16.17
C GLU A 70 -3.58 5.33 -15.56
N THR A 71 -3.15 5.55 -14.31
CA THR A 71 -2.32 4.57 -13.58
C THR A 71 -3.08 3.27 -13.35
N ILE A 72 -4.31 3.35 -12.84
CA ILE A 72 -5.15 2.17 -12.57
C ILE A 72 -5.32 1.35 -13.85
N GLU A 73 -5.61 2.00 -14.97
CA GLU A 73 -5.77 1.33 -16.27
C GLU A 73 -4.45 0.74 -16.79
N LYS A 74 -3.36 1.52 -16.82
CA LYS A 74 -2.08 1.07 -17.41
C LYS A 74 -1.36 0.00 -16.61
N MET A 75 -1.47 0.07 -15.28
CA MET A 75 -0.81 -0.87 -14.38
C MET A 75 -1.73 -2.04 -14.00
N GLU A 76 -2.97 -2.05 -14.49
CA GLU A 76 -3.96 -3.09 -14.19
C GLU A 76 -4.17 -3.28 -12.67
N VAL A 77 -4.29 -2.18 -11.92
CA VAL A 77 -4.44 -2.21 -10.46
C VAL A 77 -5.71 -2.99 -10.08
N THR A 78 -5.54 -4.03 -9.27
CA THR A 78 -6.64 -4.89 -8.79
C THR A 78 -7.15 -4.44 -7.42
N VAL A 79 -6.28 -3.88 -6.58
CA VAL A 79 -6.61 -3.37 -5.23
C VAL A 79 -6.06 -1.97 -5.05
N TRP A 80 -6.94 -1.01 -4.75
CA TRP A 80 -6.58 0.40 -4.58
C TRP A 80 -6.95 0.92 -3.17
N TYR A 81 -5.96 1.50 -2.47
CA TYR A 81 -6.15 2.10 -1.14
C TYR A 81 -5.75 3.58 -1.13
N SER A 82 -6.74 4.45 -0.87
CA SER A 82 -6.56 5.90 -0.79
C SER A 82 -7.31 6.53 0.38
N ALA A 83 -6.96 7.78 0.70
CA ALA A 83 -7.74 8.64 1.59
C ALA A 83 -9.02 9.15 0.87
N PRO A 84 -10.09 9.51 1.62
CA PRO A 84 -11.30 10.15 1.09
C PRO A 84 -11.06 11.49 0.40
#